data_AF-A0A372UFA1-F1
#
_entry.id   AF-A0A372UFA1-F1
#
_cell.length_a   1.000
_cell.length_b   1.000
_cell.length_c   1.000
_cell.angle_alpha   90.00
_cell.angle_beta   90.00
_cell.angle_gamma   90.00
#
_symmetry.space_group_name_H-M   'P 1'
#
loop_
_entity.id
_entity.type
_entity.pdbx_description
1 polymer ?
#
loop_
_entity_poly.entity_id
_entity_poly.type
_entity_poly.pdbx_seq_one_letter_code
_entity_poly.pdbx_strand_id
1 'polypeptide(L)' 'MPIKSSLTILFENPFWIGLYERTDGDKYEVCKITFGAEPKDYEVIEFLTMLFHKLI' A
#
# COMPACT_ATOMS: atom_id res chain seq x y z
N MET A 1 -6.53 18.85 8.00
CA MET A 1 -6.56 17.51 8.63
C MET A 1 -5.21 16.85 8.37
N PRO A 2 -4.66 16.01 9.27
CA PRO A 2 -3.40 15.34 9.00
C PRO A 2 -3.57 14.31 7.87
N ILE A 3 -2.57 14.21 6.99
CA ILE A 3 -2.48 13.14 6.00
C ILE A 3 -2.38 11.82 6.75
N LYS A 4 -3.26 10.87 6.43
CA LYS A 4 -3.21 9.50 6.96
C LYS A 4 -2.93 8.53 5.83
N SER A 5 -2.02 7.60 6.06
CA SER A 5 -1.74 6.50 5.14
C SER A 5 -1.66 5.18 5.90
N SER A 6 -2.23 4.12 5.31
CA SER A 6 -2.16 2.75 5.81
C SER A 6 -1.85 1.79 4.68
N LEU A 7 -1.07 0.75 4.98
CA LEU A 7 -0.85 -0.39 4.09
C LEU A 7 -1.35 -1.64 4.81
N THR A 8 -2.33 -2.30 4.23
CA THR A 8 -2.88 -3.57 4.74
C THR A 8 -2.47 -4.69 3.81
N ILE A 9 -1.78 -5.68 4.35
CA ILE A 9 -1.44 -6.91 3.64
C ILE A 9 -2.51 -7.94 3.95
N LEU A 10 -3.12 -8.50 2.91
CA LEU A 10 -4.11 -9.57 3.04
C LEU A 10 -3.92 -10.62 1.94
N PHE A 11 -4.40 -11.82 2.23
CA PHE A 11 -4.40 -12.92 1.27
C PHE A 11 -5.77 -13.01 0.58
N GLU A 12 -5.79 -12.78 -0.73
CA GLU A 12 -6.94 -12.94 -1.60
C GLU A 12 -6.65 -14.08 -2.59
N ASN A 13 -7.15 -15.28 -2.27
CA ASN A 13 -6.80 -16.52 -2.99
C ASN A 13 -6.86 -16.35 -4.54
N PRO A 14 -5.79 -16.73 -5.28
CA PRO A 14 -4.58 -17.44 -4.84
C PRO A 14 -3.38 -16.53 -4.51
N PHE A 15 -3.59 -15.23 -4.32
CA PHE A 15 -2.52 -14.25 -4.26
C PHE A 15 -2.49 -13.46 -2.95
N TRP A 16 -1.31 -12.98 -2.59
CA TRP A 16 -1.19 -11.90 -1.61
C TRP A 16 -1.37 -10.55 -2.27
N ILE A 17 -2.12 -9.68 -1.61
CA ILE A 17 -2.36 -8.33 -2.06
C ILE A 17 -2.07 -7.31 -0.95
N GLY A 18 -1.63 -6.13 -1.37
CA GLY A 18 -1.50 -4.96 -0.52
C GLY A 18 -2.59 -3.95 -0.87
N LEU A 19 -3.30 -3.45 0.13
CA LEU A 19 -4.18 -2.29 0.01
C LEU A 19 -3.48 -1.09 0.64
N TYR A 20 -3.10 -0.14 -0.19
CA TYR A 20 -2.60 1.15 0.26
C TYR A 20 -3.74 2.15 0.23
N GLU A 21 -4.05 2.72 1.39
CA GLU A 21 -5.09 3.74 1.55
C GLU A 21 -4.43 5.04 2.01
N ARG A 22 -4.86 6.16 1.42
CA ARG A 22 -4.41 7.50 1.77
C ARG A 22 -5.61 8.43 1.88
N THR A 23 -5.66 9.17 2.98
CA THR A 23 -6.65 10.24 3.19
C THR A 23 -5.90 11.56 3.39
N ASP A 24 -6.18 12.52 2.51
CA ASP A 24 -5.65 13.88 2.55
C ASP A 24 -6.83 14.87 2.50
N GLY A 25 -7.25 15.35 3.68
CA GLY A 25 -8.45 16.15 3.82
C GLY A 25 -9.70 15.40 3.35
N ASP A 26 -10.37 15.94 2.32
CA ASP A 26 -11.55 15.33 1.69
C ASP A 26 -11.20 14.33 0.58
N LYS A 27 -9.91 14.18 0.27
CA LYS A 27 -9.44 13.27 -0.79
C LYS A 27 -9.09 11.92 -0.20
N TYR A 28 -9.78 10.88 -0.65
CA TYR A 28 -9.47 9.48 -0.33
C TYR A 28 -8.97 8.77 -1.59
N GLU A 29 -7.77 8.20 -1.49
CA GLU A 29 -7.10 7.46 -2.56
C GLU A 29 -6.78 6.05 -2.08
N VAL A 30 -7.04 5.06 -2.93
CA VAL A 30 -6.72 3.67 -2.65
C VAL A 30 -6.03 3.03 -3.85
N CYS A 31 -5.03 2.20 -3.58
CA CYS A 31 -4.33 1.43 -4.58
C CYS A 31 -4.23 -0.04 -4.13
N LYS A 32 -4.58 -0.95 -5.05
CA LYS A 32 -4.39 -2.39 -4.86
C LYS A 32 -3.11 -2.84 -5.55
N ILE A 33 -2.27 -3.55 -4.82
CA ILE A 33 -1.04 -4.17 -5.31
C ILE A 33 -1.22 -5.67 -5.23
N THR A 34 -0.88 -6.38 -6.31
CA THR A 34 -0.88 -7.84 -6.31
C THR A 34 0.57 -8.31 -6.21
N PHE A 35 0.94 -8.91 -5.08
CA PHE A 35 2.27 -9.48 -4.86
C PHE A 35 2.40 -10.89 -5.45
N GLY A 36 1.29 -11.61 -5.56
CA GLY A 36 1.28 -12.98 -6.03
C GLY A 36 1.67 -13.95 -4.91
N ALA A 37 2.96 -14.03 -4.59
CA ALA A 37 3.45 -14.77 -3.43
C ALA A 37 3.40 -13.92 -2.15
N GLU A 38 3.57 -14.55 -0.98
CA GLU A 38 3.65 -13.84 0.30
C GLU A 38 4.82 -12.83 0.26
N PRO A 39 4.54 -11.51 0.38
CA PRO A 39 5.58 -10.51 0.28
C PRO A 39 6.49 -10.58 1.50
N LYS A 40 7.79 -10.48 1.27
CA LYS A 40 8.76 -10.38 2.36
C LYS A 40 8.82 -8.96 2.90
N ASP A 41 9.31 -8.80 4.13
CA ASP A 41 9.41 -7.50 4.81
C ASP A 41 10.14 -6.45 3.96
N TYR A 42 11.19 -6.84 3.23
CA TYR A 42 11.93 -5.90 2.38
C TYR A 42 11.11 -5.41 1.18
N GLU A 43 10.28 -6.27 0.58
CA GLU A 43 9.42 -5.89 -0.56
C GLU A 43 8.35 -4.90 -0.11
N VAL A 44 7.83 -5.09 1.10
CA VAL A 44 6.87 -4.16 1.73
C VAL A 44 7.54 -2.81 2.00
N ILE A 45 8.76 -2.80 2.54
CA ILE A 45 9.51 -1.56 2.80
C ILE A 45 9.84 -0.84 1.49
N GLU A 46 10.37 -1.53 0.49
CA GLU A 46 10.66 -0.94 -0.83
C GLU A 46 9.42 -0.35 -1.46
N PHE A 47 8.28 -1.06 -1.36
CA PHE A 47 7.01 -0.58 -1.87
C PHE A 47 6.54 0.71 -1.17
N LEU A 48 6.63 0.76 0.15
CA LEU A 48 6.33 1.97 0.92
C LEU A 48 7.23 3.13 0.47
N THR A 49 8.54 2.90 0.34
CA THR A 49 9.49 3.92 -0.14
C THR A 49 9.15 4.40 -1.55
N MET A 50 8.78 3.51 -2.47
CA MET A 50 8.35 3.88 -3.82
C MET A 50 7.07 4.71 -3.83
N LEU A 51 6.11 4.40 -2.95
CA LEU A 51 4.89 5.19 -2.79
C LEU A 51 5.19 6.61 -2.30
N PHE A 52 6.04 6.74 -1.29
CA PHE A 52 6.44 8.06 -0.78
C PHE A 52 7.17 8.88 -1.85
N HIS A 53 8.07 8.27 -2.64
CA HIS A 53 8.78 8.98 -3.70
C HIS A 53 7.92 9.36 -4.90
N LYS A 54 6.87 8.59 -5.22
CA LYS A 54 5.92 8.95 -6.29
C LYS A 54 5.01 10.14 -5.96
N LEU A 55 5.00 10.56 -4.70
CA LEU A 55 4.11 11.60 -4.17
C LEU A 55 4.84 12.93 -3.88
N ILE A 56 6.12 13.06 -4.26
CA ILE A 56 6.93 14.29 -4.19
C ILE A 56 7.09 14.87 -5.59
#